data_AF-A0A383S6P3-F1
#
_entry.id   AF-A0A383S6P3-F1
#
_cell.length_a   1.000
_cell.length_b   1.000
_cell.length_c   1.000
_cell.angle_alpha   90.00
_cell.angle_beta   90.00
_cell.angle_gamma   90.00
#
_symmetry.space_group_name_H-M   'P 1'
#
loop_
_entity.id
_entity.type
_entity.pdbx_description
1 polymer ?
#
loop_
_entity_poly.entity_id
_entity_poly.type
_entity_poly.pdbx_seq_one_letter_code
_entity_poly.pdbx_strand_id
1 'polypeptide(L)'
;MPPESSTRVADGDVVKVRMTYGVIDAYRHACHSGWVIRSFGDRDTELVWLREPARRIDPRVHKTANRKLHQLDAAVSLNSLRVPPGNHLEALRGDRKGQHSIRINDQWRICFVWTAAGPENGIIEDYH
;
A
#
# COMPACT_ATOMS: atom_id res chain seq x y z
N MET A 1 -7.02 -25.34 -21.44
CA MET A 1 -7.96 -24.75 -22.41
C MET A 1 -9.05 -24.04 -21.60
N PRO A 2 -9.08 -22.70 -21.54
CA PRO A 2 -10.19 -21.97 -20.93
C PRO A 2 -11.35 -21.81 -21.95
N PRO A 3 -12.63 -21.85 -21.53
CA PRO A 3 -13.77 -21.58 -22.40
C PRO A 3 -14.00 -20.07 -22.61
N GLU A 4 -14.77 -19.76 -23.65
CA GLU A 4 -14.88 -18.42 -24.27
C GLU A 4 -15.95 -17.51 -23.64
N SER A 5 -15.96 -16.25 -24.07
CA SER A 5 -16.69 -15.12 -23.48
C SER A 5 -18.00 -14.74 -24.20
N SER A 6 -19.07 -14.46 -23.43
CA SER A 6 -20.19 -13.56 -23.75
C SER A 6 -21.07 -13.32 -22.48
N THR A 7 -22.00 -12.35 -22.34
CA THR A 7 -22.48 -11.31 -23.27
C THR A 7 -22.59 -9.92 -22.59
N ARG A 8 -23.80 -9.46 -22.22
CA ARG A 8 -24.23 -8.17 -21.60
C ARG A 8 -25.53 -8.46 -20.78
N VAL A 9 -26.06 -7.62 -19.87
CA VAL A 9 -26.52 -6.21 -19.97
C VAL A 9 -26.59 -5.53 -18.58
N ALA A 10 -26.36 -4.19 -18.55
CA ALA A 10 -26.67 -3.12 -17.55
C ALA A 10 -26.95 -3.48 -16.06
N ASP A 11 -26.45 -2.75 -15.06
CA ASP A 11 -26.63 -1.30 -14.83
C ASP A 11 -25.66 -0.80 -13.71
N GLY A 12 -25.33 0.49 -13.69
CA GLY A 12 -24.65 1.13 -12.54
C GLY A 12 -23.19 0.73 -12.24
N ASP A 13 -22.39 0.33 -13.24
CA ASP A 13 -21.07 -0.26 -13.02
C ASP A 13 -19.99 0.68 -12.45
N VAL A 14 -19.57 0.38 -11.23
CA VAL A 14 -18.23 0.71 -10.68
C VAL A 14 -17.18 0.34 -11.73
N VAL A 15 -16.22 1.24 -12.01
CA VAL A 15 -15.20 1.05 -13.05
C VAL A 15 -14.37 -0.21 -12.76
N LYS A 16 -14.77 -1.32 -13.39
CA LYS A 16 -14.14 -2.63 -13.22
C LYS A 16 -12.88 -2.69 -14.09
N VAL A 17 -11.86 -1.93 -13.70
CA VAL A 17 -10.56 -1.89 -14.36
C VAL A 17 -10.03 -3.33 -14.45
N ARG A 18 -9.78 -3.77 -15.68
CA ARG A 18 -9.43 -5.15 -16.00
C ARG A 18 -8.00 -5.45 -15.53
N MET A 19 -7.89 -5.94 -14.29
CA MET A 19 -6.61 -6.23 -13.65
C MET A 19 -5.81 -7.31 -14.38
N THR A 20 -4.70 -6.93 -14.98
CA THR A 20 -3.68 -7.86 -15.51
C THR A 20 -2.62 -8.13 -14.44
N TYR A 21 -2.99 -8.96 -13.46
CA TYR A 21 -2.10 -9.39 -12.38
C TYR A 21 -0.98 -10.29 -12.92
N GLY A 22 0.26 -9.83 -12.83
CA GLY A 22 1.45 -10.64 -13.15
C GLY A 22 1.76 -11.68 -12.09
N VAL A 23 2.57 -12.68 -12.48
CA VAL A 23 2.93 -13.93 -11.76
C VAL A 23 3.27 -13.80 -10.26
N ILE A 24 3.66 -12.61 -9.79
CA ILE A 24 3.98 -12.33 -8.37
C ILE A 24 2.75 -12.50 -7.46
N ASP A 25 1.55 -12.20 -7.94
CA ASP A 25 0.34 -12.20 -7.09
C ASP A 25 -0.16 -13.62 -6.78
N ALA A 26 0.02 -14.56 -7.72
CA ALA A 26 -0.33 -15.97 -7.54
C ALA A 26 0.43 -16.64 -6.38
N TYR A 27 1.65 -16.17 -6.07
CA TYR A 27 2.44 -16.66 -4.93
C TYR A 27 1.98 -16.09 -3.57
N ARG A 28 1.29 -14.96 -3.53
CA ARG A 28 0.75 -14.39 -2.27
C ARG A 28 -0.39 -15.24 -1.71
N HIS A 29 -1.26 -15.73 -2.60
CA HIS A 29 -2.44 -16.51 -2.21
C HIS A 29 -2.13 -17.90 -1.62
N ALA A 30 -0.96 -18.49 -1.91
CA ALA A 30 -0.63 -19.84 -1.47
C ALA A 30 -0.09 -19.91 -0.02
N CYS A 31 0.55 -18.84 0.48
CA CYS A 31 1.38 -18.91 1.69
C CYS A 31 1.22 -17.74 2.69
N HIS A 32 0.25 -16.83 2.51
CA HIS A 32 0.00 -15.75 3.47
C HIS A 32 -1.48 -15.62 3.86
N SER A 33 -1.86 -16.39 4.88
CA SER A 33 -3.10 -16.19 5.62
C SER A 33 -3.00 -14.97 6.54
N GLY A 34 -3.21 -13.77 5.96
CA GLY A 34 -3.71 -12.61 6.69
C GLY A 34 -2.68 -11.60 7.21
N TRP A 35 -1.99 -10.91 6.30
CA TRP A 35 -1.56 -9.52 6.55
C TRP A 35 -1.99 -8.69 5.34
N VAL A 36 -2.89 -7.75 5.59
CA VAL A 36 -3.31 -6.69 4.66
C VAL A 36 -3.20 -5.39 5.43
N ILE A 37 -2.80 -4.28 4.79
CA ILE A 37 -2.90 -2.95 5.40
C ILE A 37 -4.33 -2.77 5.90
N ARG A 38 -4.47 -2.63 7.22
CA ARG A 38 -5.76 -2.74 7.93
C ARG A 38 -6.67 -1.54 7.68
N SER A 39 -6.07 -0.36 7.48
CA SER A 39 -6.73 0.89 7.12
C SER A 39 -5.75 1.88 6.50
N PHE A 40 -6.26 2.74 5.63
CA PHE A 40 -5.59 3.96 5.20
C PHE A 40 -6.10 5.14 6.04
N GLY A 41 -5.20 6.05 6.42
CA GLY A 41 -5.59 7.24 7.19
C GLY A 41 -6.08 8.40 6.31
N ASP A 42 -5.90 8.32 4.99
CA ASP A 42 -6.54 9.23 4.03
C ASP A 42 -6.85 8.56 2.68
N ARG A 43 -7.71 9.22 1.90
CA ARG A 43 -8.19 8.77 0.59
C ARG A 43 -7.12 8.83 -0.50
N ASP A 44 -6.19 9.79 -0.47
CA ASP A 44 -5.15 9.89 -1.49
C ASP A 44 -4.18 8.70 -1.40
N THR A 45 -3.91 8.20 -0.19
CA THR A 45 -3.09 7.02 0.06
C THR A 45 -3.77 5.73 -0.41
N GLU A 46 -5.08 5.62 -0.19
CA GLU A 46 -5.91 4.55 -0.76
C GLU A 46 -5.93 4.59 -2.30
N LEU A 47 -6.04 5.77 -2.91
CA LEU A 47 -5.95 5.91 -4.37
C LEU A 47 -4.57 5.45 -4.89
N VAL A 48 -3.46 5.82 -4.22
CA VAL A 48 -2.11 5.32 -4.57
C VAL A 48 -1.99 3.80 -4.40
N TRP A 49 -2.67 3.20 -3.42
CA TRP A 49 -2.75 1.74 -3.29
C TRP A 49 -3.46 1.09 -4.48
N LEU A 50 -4.62 1.65 -4.87
CA LEU A 50 -5.41 1.22 -6.03
C LEU A 50 -4.76 1.55 -7.38
N ARG A 51 -3.67 2.34 -7.40
CA ARG A 51 -2.98 2.91 -8.58
C ARG A 51 -3.83 3.92 -9.35
N GLU A 52 -4.76 4.56 -8.65
CA GLU A 52 -5.60 5.64 -9.14
C GLU A 52 -4.95 7.03 -8.90
N PRO A 53 -5.35 8.08 -9.65
CA PRO A 53 -4.80 9.42 -9.47
C PRO A 53 -5.16 10.06 -8.11
N ALA A 54 -4.20 10.07 -7.18
CA ALA A 54 -4.24 10.89 -5.97
C ALA A 54 -3.89 12.35 -6.28
N ARG A 55 -4.64 13.32 -5.72
CA ARG A 55 -4.48 14.76 -6.03
C ARG A 55 -3.42 15.43 -5.18
N ARG A 56 -3.32 15.06 -3.89
CA ARG A 56 -2.36 15.65 -2.94
C ARG A 56 -0.94 15.10 -3.11
N ILE A 57 -0.82 13.87 -3.61
CA ILE A 57 0.45 13.15 -3.70
C ILE A 57 1.04 13.33 -5.10
N ASP A 58 2.32 13.71 -5.17
CA ASP A 58 3.02 13.91 -6.44
C ASP A 58 3.00 12.64 -7.34
N PRO A 59 2.48 12.71 -8.58
CA PRO A 59 2.47 11.57 -9.52
C PRO A 59 3.83 10.89 -9.71
N ARG A 60 4.94 11.63 -9.58
CA ARG A 60 6.31 11.11 -9.66
C ARG A 60 6.62 10.11 -8.55
N VAL A 61 5.96 10.20 -7.39
CA VAL A 61 6.18 9.27 -6.28
C VAL A 61 5.20 8.09 -6.24
N HIS A 62 4.06 8.16 -6.94
CA HIS A 62 2.99 7.12 -6.89
C HIS A 62 3.52 5.69 -7.06
N LYS A 63 4.37 5.45 -8.08
CA LYS A 63 4.94 4.11 -8.35
C LYS A 63 5.81 3.61 -7.19
N THR A 64 6.62 4.48 -6.60
CA THR A 64 7.48 4.12 -5.45
C THR A 64 6.67 3.94 -4.19
N ALA A 65 5.67 4.79 -3.96
CA ALA A 65 4.75 4.72 -2.83
C ALA A 65 3.90 3.43 -2.87
N ASN A 66 3.27 3.10 -4.01
CA ASN A 66 2.54 1.84 -4.20
C ASN A 66 3.42 0.61 -3.90
N ARG A 67 4.66 0.58 -4.39
CA ARG A 67 5.64 -0.48 -4.07
C ARG A 67 5.95 -0.55 -2.57
N LYS A 68 6.08 0.59 -1.88
CA LYS A 68 6.37 0.66 -0.44
C LYS A 68 5.17 0.25 0.40
N LEU A 69 3.95 0.61 0.00
CA LEU A 69 2.72 0.11 0.60
C LEU A 69 2.64 -1.43 0.45
N HIS A 70 2.94 -1.99 -0.72
CA HIS A 70 3.01 -3.47 -0.85
C HIS A 70 4.12 -4.14 -0.03
N GLN A 71 5.19 -3.42 0.36
CA GLN A 71 6.17 -3.91 1.32
C GLN A 71 5.68 -3.83 2.77
N LEU A 72 4.87 -2.81 3.09
CA LEU A 72 4.19 -2.65 4.37
C LEU A 72 3.14 -3.74 4.59
N ASP A 73 2.34 -3.99 3.56
CA ASP A 73 1.31 -5.03 3.47
C ASP A 73 1.88 -6.45 3.70
N ALA A 74 2.98 -6.78 3.03
CA ALA A 74 3.64 -8.09 3.12
C ALA A 74 4.58 -8.24 4.33
N ALA A 75 4.63 -7.27 5.25
CA ALA A 75 5.52 -7.33 6.40
C ALA A 75 4.94 -8.24 7.50
N VAL A 76 5.65 -9.32 7.83
CA VAL A 76 5.31 -10.20 8.97
C VAL A 76 5.69 -9.61 10.33
N SER A 77 6.49 -8.54 10.34
CA SER A 77 6.93 -7.86 11.55
C SER A 77 7.45 -6.45 11.23
N LEU A 78 7.34 -5.52 12.19
CA LEU A 78 7.94 -4.20 12.09
C LEU A 78 9.44 -4.24 11.71
N ASN A 79 10.20 -5.23 12.22
CA ASN A 79 11.61 -5.38 11.91
C ASN A 79 11.90 -5.83 10.47
N SER A 80 11.00 -6.59 9.83
CA SER A 80 11.17 -6.97 8.41
C SER A 80 11.21 -5.76 7.47
N LEU A 81 10.58 -4.64 7.85
CA LEU A 81 10.66 -3.38 7.10
C LEU A 81 12.05 -2.74 7.10
N ARG A 82 12.99 -3.20 7.93
CA ARG A 82 14.40 -2.78 7.90
C ARG A 82 15.22 -3.49 6.82
N VAL A 83 14.75 -4.62 6.29
CA VAL A 83 15.52 -5.44 5.34
C VAL A 83 15.76 -4.72 4.00
N PRO A 84 14.77 -4.03 3.38
CA PRO A 84 15.05 -3.17 2.24
C PRO A 84 15.80 -1.92 2.71
N PRO A 85 17.08 -1.71 2.33
CA PRO A 85 17.92 -0.67 2.96
C PRO A 85 17.37 0.74 2.78
N GLY A 86 16.73 1.01 1.64
CA GLY A 86 16.07 2.29 1.36
C GLY A 86 14.74 2.53 2.08
N ASN A 87 14.32 1.69 3.02
CA ASN A 87 13.11 1.95 3.84
C ASN A 87 13.36 2.93 4.97
N HIS A 88 14.57 2.99 5.54
CA HIS A 88 14.92 3.87 6.66
C HIS A 88 13.84 3.90 7.77
N LEU A 89 13.43 2.72 8.25
CA LEU A 89 12.34 2.59 9.23
C LEU A 89 12.65 3.39 10.50
N GLU A 90 11.80 4.37 10.77
CA GLU A 90 11.87 5.30 11.90
C GLU A 90 10.65 5.13 12.82
N ALA A 91 10.85 5.30 14.13
CA ALA A 91 9.77 5.37 15.11
C ALA A 91 9.56 6.85 15.49
N LEU A 92 8.36 7.36 15.28
CA LEU A 92 8.04 8.77 15.48
C LEU A 92 7.94 9.12 16.97
N ARG A 93 8.20 10.39 17.29
CA ARG A 93 8.34 10.92 18.65
C ARG A 93 7.33 12.07 18.90
N GLY A 94 7.28 12.56 20.14
CA GLY A 94 6.33 13.59 20.55
C GLY A 94 4.88 13.10 20.42
N ASP A 95 4.01 13.95 19.89
CA ASP A 95 2.57 13.68 19.73
C ASP A 95 2.27 12.51 18.78
N ARG A 96 3.24 12.08 17.99
CA ARG A 96 3.15 10.93 17.06
C ARG A 96 3.72 9.63 17.65
N LYS A 97 4.00 9.57 18.95
CA LYS A 97 4.52 8.37 19.62
C LYS A 97 3.63 7.15 19.33
N GLY A 98 4.25 6.05 18.87
CA GLY A 98 3.56 4.82 18.46
C GLY A 98 3.30 4.71 16.95
N GLN A 99 3.42 5.82 16.22
CA GLN A 99 3.53 5.80 14.76
C GLN A 99 4.97 5.50 14.33
N HIS A 100 5.10 4.95 13.13
CA HIS A 100 6.34 4.61 12.46
C HIS A 100 6.30 5.20 11.06
N SER A 101 7.46 5.42 10.45
CA SER A 101 7.54 5.84 9.06
C SER A 101 8.53 5.02 8.23
N ILE A 102 8.24 4.87 6.94
CA ILE A 102 9.18 4.38 5.92
C ILE A 102 9.35 5.41 4.80
N ARG A 103 10.58 5.52 4.29
CA ARG A 103 10.99 6.50 3.29
C ARG A 103 10.53 6.13 1.89
N ILE A 104 9.88 7.06 1.18
CA ILE A 104 9.59 6.96 -0.26
C ILE A 104 10.78 7.54 -1.05
N ASN A 105 11.12 8.80 -0.77
CA ASN A 105 12.28 9.54 -1.27
C ASN A 105 12.71 10.56 -0.19
N ASP A 106 13.40 11.65 -0.53
CA ASP A 106 13.80 12.64 0.49
C ASP A 106 12.64 13.41 1.08
N GLN A 107 11.67 13.79 0.24
CA GLN A 107 10.51 14.59 0.60
C GLN A 107 9.39 13.78 1.27
N TRP A 108 9.06 12.60 0.74
CA TRP A 108 7.85 11.86 1.11
C TRP A 108 8.11 10.66 2.05
N ARG A 109 7.16 10.39 2.95
CA ARG A 109 7.13 9.24 3.87
C ARG A 109 5.78 8.51 3.80
N ILE A 110 5.76 7.23 4.15
CA ILE A 110 4.53 6.55 4.59
C ILE A 110 4.59 6.46 6.09
N CYS A 111 3.63 7.08 6.78
CA CYS A 111 3.43 6.99 8.22
C CYS A 111 2.32 5.97 8.52
N PHE A 112 2.48 5.18 9.59
CA PHE A 112 1.52 4.13 9.98
C PHE A 112 1.64 3.79 11.48
N VAL A 113 0.60 3.21 12.05
CA VAL A 113 0.64 2.54 13.36
C VAL A 113 0.92 1.06 13.15
N TRP A 114 1.75 0.44 13.99
CA TRP A 114 1.95 -1.01 13.95
C TRP A 114 1.21 -1.67 15.10
N THR A 115 0.22 -2.52 14.80
CA THR A 115 -0.58 -3.25 15.81
C THR A 115 -0.32 -4.75 15.76
N ALA A 116 -0.92 -5.51 16.67
CA ALA A 116 -0.87 -6.97 16.65
C ALA A 116 -1.60 -7.59 15.44
N ALA A 117 -2.47 -6.83 14.76
CA ALA A 117 -3.21 -7.27 13.58
C ALA A 117 -2.60 -6.78 12.26
N GLY A 118 -1.65 -5.83 12.31
CA GLY A 118 -0.90 -5.37 11.14
C GLY A 118 -0.60 -3.87 11.15
N PRO A 119 -0.14 -3.33 10.01
CA PRO A 119 -0.05 -1.90 9.81
C PRO A 119 -1.46 -1.29 9.65
N GLU A 120 -1.73 -0.28 10.46
CA GLU A 120 -2.97 0.50 10.52
C GLU A 120 -2.70 1.98 10.19
N ASN A 121 -3.71 2.66 9.67
CA ASN A 121 -3.71 4.09 9.37
C ASN A 121 -2.51 4.51 8.51
N GLY A 122 -2.29 3.81 7.40
CA GLY A 122 -1.25 4.17 6.43
C GLY A 122 -1.57 5.50 5.75
N ILE A 123 -0.65 6.46 5.82
CA ILE A 123 -0.77 7.83 5.27
C ILE A 123 0.51 8.17 4.51
N ILE A 124 0.41 8.66 3.28
CA ILE A 124 1.54 9.23 2.53
C ILE A 124 1.64 10.73 2.85
N GLU A 125 2.70 11.13 3.53
CA GLU A 125 2.91 12.51 3.99
C GLU A 125 4.12 13.15 3.31
N ASP A 126 4.01 14.46 3.08
CA ASP A 126 5.14 15.33 2.81
C ASP A 126 5.80 15.71 4.14
N TYR A 127 7.13 15.78 4.17
CA TYR A 127 7.94 16.08 5.35
C TYR A 127 8.67 17.43 5.23
N HIS A 128 8.36 18.25 4.23
CA HIS A 128 8.97 19.57 3.97
C HIS A 128 7.93 20.70 3.88
#